data_AF-X0UFH0-F1
#
_entry.id   AF-X0UFH0-F1
#
_cell.length_a   1.000
_cell.length_b   1.000
_cell.length_c   1.000
_cell.angle_alpha   90.00
_cell.angle_beta   90.00
_cell.angle_gamma   90.00
#
_symmetry.space_group_name_H-M   'P 1'
#
loop_
_entity.id
_entity.type
_entity.pdbx_description
1 polymer ?
#
loop_
_entity_poly.entity_id
_entity_poly.type
_entity_poly.pdbx_seq_one_letter_code
_entity_poly.pdbx_strand_id
1 'polypeptide(L)' 'MMFEMVSAGLTDTGLARKNNEDSFLIDHPLLIVADGMGGAAAGEIASSIATEVISSSMKNVKYTTDAEITEK' A
#
# COMPACT_ATOMS: atom_id res chain seq x y z
N MET A 1 1.07 -15.52 21.30
CA MET A 1 -0.32 -15.12 21.01
C MET A 1 -0.36 -14.77 19.53
N MET A 2 -1.25 -15.37 18.73
CA MET A 2 -1.33 -15.10 17.30
C MET A 2 -2.28 -13.91 17.09
N PHE A 3 -1.82 -12.86 16.44
CA PHE A 3 -2.67 -11.72 16.08
C PHE A 3 -3.28 -11.95 14.69
N GLU A 4 -4.58 -11.74 14.56
CA GLU A 4 -5.28 -11.72 13.29
C GLU A 4 -5.49 -10.26 12.87
N MET A 5 -5.13 -9.91 11.63
CA MET A 5 -5.32 -8.59 11.07
C MET A 5 -6.43 -8.65 10.02
N VAL A 6 -7.53 -7.94 10.29
CA VAL A 6 -8.61 -7.73 9.32
C VAL A 6 -8.45 -6.33 8.73
N SER A 7 -8.41 -6.23 7.40
CA SER A 7 -8.20 -4.97 6.68
C SER A 7 -9.20 -4.81 5.53
N ALA A 8 -9.64 -3.59 5.28
CA ALA A 8 -10.49 -3.20 4.16
C ALA A 8 -10.03 -1.83 3.63
N GLY A 9 -10.35 -1.53 2.37
CA GLY A 9 -9.93 -0.30 1.70
C GLY A 9 -11.01 0.24 0.79
N LEU A 10 -11.12 1.57 0.75
CA LEU A 10 -12.06 2.32 -0.05
C LEU A 10 -11.40 3.67 -0.39
N THR A 11 -11.64 4.18 -1.59
CA THR A 11 -11.20 5.52 -1.99
C THR A 11 -12.32 6.23 -2.75
N ASP A 12 -12.30 7.57 -2.74
CA ASP A 12 -13.28 8.44 -3.39
C ASP A 12 -12.58 9.68 -3.92
N THR A 13 -12.98 10.17 -5.10
CA THR A 13 -12.41 11.37 -5.72
C THR A 13 -12.69 12.64 -4.91
N GLY A 14 -13.73 12.64 -4.09
CA GLY A 14 -14.26 13.81 -3.43
C GLY A 14 -14.97 14.77 -4.39
N LEU A 15 -15.26 15.98 -3.90
CA LEU A 15 -16.12 16.95 -4.60
C LEU A 15 -15.37 17.99 -5.42
N ALA A 16 -14.05 18.11 -5.24
CA ALA A 16 -13.25 19.23 -5.76
C ALA A 16 -12.34 18.85 -6.95
N ARG A 17 -11.91 17.59 -7.03
CA ARG A 17 -11.02 17.08 -8.08
C ARG A 17 -11.81 16.36 -9.16
N LYS A 18 -11.25 16.29 -10.37
CA LYS A 18 -11.86 15.57 -11.50
C LYS A 18 -11.46 14.10 -11.54
N ASN A 19 -10.26 13.80 -11.08
CA ASN A 19 -9.68 12.47 -11.02
C ASN A 19 -9.22 12.19 -9.59
N ASN A 20 -9.27 10.91 -9.23
CA ASN A 20 -8.69 10.42 -8.00
C ASN A 20 -7.27 9.98 -8.29
N GLU A 21 -6.30 10.56 -7.59
CA GLU A 21 -4.88 10.23 -7.74
C GLU A 21 -4.39 9.33 -6.60
N ASP A 22 -5.30 8.88 -5.73
CA ASP A 22 -5.01 7.90 -4.68
C ASP A 22 -5.03 6.48 -5.24
N SER A 23 -4.08 5.67 -4.80
CA SER A 23 -4.07 4.21 -5.00
C SER A 23 -3.82 3.51 -3.68
N PHE A 24 -4.45 2.36 -3.46
CA PHE A 24 -4.20 1.52 -2.29
C PHE A 24 -4.10 0.04 -2.67
N LEU A 25 -3.42 -0.75 -1.83
CA LEU A 25 -3.29 -2.20 -1.99
C LEU A 25 -3.40 -2.88 -0.62
N ILE A 26 -4.15 -3.98 -0.58
CA ILE A 26 -4.35 -4.82 0.59
C ILE A 26 -3.91 -6.24 0.21
N ASP A 27 -2.74 -6.65 0.70
CA ASP A 27 -2.15 -7.96 0.42
C ASP A 27 -1.35 -8.42 1.66
N HIS A 28 -2.03 -9.10 2.58
CA HIS A 28 -1.49 -9.39 3.91
C HIS A 28 -0.08 -10.07 3.86
N PRO A 29 0.90 -9.60 4.64
CA PRO A 29 0.82 -8.58 5.71
C PRO A 29 1.07 -7.13 5.22
N LEU A 30 1.12 -6.90 3.92
CA LEU A 30 1.43 -5.61 3.32
C LEU A 30 0.15 -4.80 3.02
N LEU A 31 0.07 -3.61 3.59
CA LEU A 31 -0.98 -2.62 3.33
C LEU A 31 -0.31 -1.35 2.81
N ILE A 32 -0.82 -0.79 1.70
CA ILE A 32 -0.22 0.36 1.03
C ILE A 32 -1.30 1.40 0.72
N VAL A 33 -0.98 2.68 0.95
CA VAL A 33 -1.72 3.83 0.43
C VAL A 33 -0.70 4.78 -0.21
N ALA A 34 -0.99 5.27 -1.41
CA ALA A 34 -0.16 6.19 -2.17
C ALA A 34 -1.03 7.32 -2.73
N ASP A 35 -0.64 8.57 -2.46
CA ASP A 35 -1.27 9.80 -2.97
C ASP A 35 -0.40 10.33 -4.13
N GLY A 36 -0.99 10.41 -5.32
CA GLY A 36 -0.36 11.00 -6.49
C GLY A 36 -0.39 12.52 -6.43
N MET A 37 0.77 13.17 -6.55
CA MET A 37 0.82 14.64 -6.49
C MET A 37 0.08 15.31 -7.66
N GLY A 38 -0.99 16.04 -7.34
CA GLY A 38 -1.76 16.81 -8.31
C GLY A 38 -1.00 17.97 -8.94
N GLY A 39 -1.21 18.18 -10.25
CA GLY A 39 -0.61 19.26 -11.04
C GLY A 39 0.60 18.84 -11.87
N ALA A 40 1.23 17.70 -11.56
CA ALA A 40 2.10 16.99 -12.49
C ALA A 40 1.25 16.14 -13.45
N ALA A 41 1.73 15.88 -14.67
CA ALA A 41 1.03 14.96 -15.56
C ALA A 41 1.00 13.56 -14.92
N ALA A 42 -0.21 13.02 -14.73
CA ALA A 42 -0.48 11.62 -14.36
C ALA A 42 -0.14 11.20 -12.91
N GLY A 43 -0.63 11.94 -11.91
CA GLY A 43 -0.54 11.54 -10.50
C GLY A 43 -1.14 10.15 -10.22
N GLU A 44 -2.26 9.83 -10.88
CA GLU A 44 -2.90 8.49 -10.84
C GLU A 44 -1.97 7.35 -11.33
N ILE A 45 -1.15 7.61 -12.35
CA ILE A 45 -0.18 6.61 -12.85
C ILE A 45 0.95 6.45 -11.84
N ALA A 46 1.44 7.56 -11.26
CA ALA A 46 2.52 7.51 -10.29
C ALA A 46 2.12 6.74 -9.01
N SER A 47 0.92 7.00 -8.46
CA SER A 47 0.44 6.28 -7.28
C SER A 47 0.18 4.80 -7.55
N SER A 48 -0.35 4.45 -8.73
CA SER A 48 -0.53 3.05 -9.15
C SER A 48 0.81 2.31 -9.32
N ILE A 49 1.81 2.95 -9.95
CA ILE A 49 3.15 2.35 -10.07
C ILE A 49 3.77 2.13 -8.69
N ALA A 50 3.59 3.07 -7.76
CA ALA A 50 4.14 2.95 -6.42
C ALA A 50 3.59 1.72 -5.69
N THR A 51 2.26 1.50 -5.71
CA THR A 51 1.65 0.33 -5.05
C THR A 51 2.09 -0.98 -5.69
N GLU A 52 2.15 -1.05 -7.02
CA GLU A 52 2.56 -2.25 -7.77
C GLU A 52 4.04 -2.63 -7.54
N VAL A 53 4.94 -1.65 -7.61
CA VAL A 53 6.39 -1.88 -7.46
C VAL A 53 6.72 -2.27 -6.02
N ILE A 54 6.11 -1.62 -5.02
CA ILE A 54 6.31 -1.97 -3.62
C ILE A 54 5.78 -3.38 -3.36
N SER A 55 4.55 -3.70 -3.78
CA SER A 55 3.99 -5.06 -3.65
C SER A 55 4.93 -6.10 -4.27
N SER A 56 5.39 -5.87 -5.50
CA SER A 56 6.29 -6.79 -6.20
C SER A 56 7.64 -6.96 -5.50
N SER A 57 8.20 -5.88 -4.97
CA SER A 57 9.49 -5.90 -4.26
C SER A 57 9.40 -6.62 -2.91
N MET A 58 8.24 -6.56 -2.26
CA MET A 58 8.01 -7.14 -0.93
C MET A 58 7.69 -8.65 -0.96
N LYS A 59 7.40 -9.25 -2.13
CA LYS A 59 7.05 -10.68 -2.26
C LYS A 59 8.11 -11.65 -1.72
N ASN A 60 9.39 -11.24 -1.71
CA ASN A 60 10.50 -12.06 -1.25
C ASN A 60 11.04 -11.63 0.12
N VAL A 61 10.40 -10.66 0.78
CA VAL A 61 10.81 -10.23 2.11
C VAL A 61 10.28 -11.25 3.12
N LYS A 62 11.21 -11.87 3.85
CA LYS A 62 10.85 -12.70 4.99
C LYS A 62 10.45 -11.77 6.14
N TYR A 63 9.17 -11.77 6.46
CA TYR A 63 8.69 -11.16 7.70
C TYR A 63 9.17 -12.03 8.85
N THR A 64 10.01 -11.47 9.71
CA THR A 64 10.42 -12.19 10.90
C THR A 64 9.33 -12.05 11.96
N THR A 65 9.10 -13.11 12.71
CA THR A 65 8.22 -13.05 13.87
C THR A 65 9.04 -12.72 15.11
N ASP A 66 8.41 -12.16 16.15
CA ASP A 66 9.07 -11.89 17.44
C ASP A 66 9.78 -13.13 18.02
N ALA A 67 9.30 -14.33 17.67
CA ALA A 67 9.92 -15.61 18.05
C ALA A 67 11.31 -15.83 17.40
N GLU A 68 11.57 -15.29 16.22
CA GLU A 68 12.84 -15.44 15.48
C GLU A 68 13.88 -14.37 15.87
N ILE A 69 13.46 -13.27 16.49
CA ILE A 69 14.36 -12.20 16.98
C ILE A 69 15.07 -12.62 18.28
N THR A 70 14.50 -13.58 19.02
CA THR A 70 14.97 -13.95 20.38
C THR A 70 16.18 -14.90 20.39
N GLU A 71 16.63 -15.41 19.23
CA GLU A 71 17.80 -16.30 19.11
C GLU A 71 19.12 -15.61 18.70
N LYS A 72 19.23 -14.28 18.80
CA LYS A 72 20.50 -13.55 18.61
C LYS A 72 20.95 -12.77 19.84
#